data_AF-A0A6G4X6J4-F1
#
_entry.id   AF-A0A6G4X6J4-F1
#
_cell.length_a   1.000
_cell.length_b   1.000
_cell.length_c   1.000
_cell.angle_alpha   90.00
_cell.angle_beta   90.00
_cell.angle_gamma   90.00
#
_symmetry.space_group_name_H-M   'P 1'
#
loop_
_entity.id
_entity.type
_entity.pdbx_description
1 polymer ?
#
loop_
_entity_poly.entity_id
_entity_poly.type
_entity_poly.pdbx_seq_one_letter_code
_entity_poly.pdbx_strand_id
1 'polypeptide(L)'
;MTDERDALDGSAVPAVAAVPVDLEPAARELAALVRGVREEALEDPTPCEKYTVRDLLRHIAELAVGLRVAALKDLGPGTERTPGTAMEELPPDWREAVPHRLAELAAAWSDPAAWEGTTQAGGVTLSGTECGLVTLDELVVHGWDLARATGQAFHSDETRLRAVHGLLAGAAEGGEEGGADGGADGGPDGG
;
A
#
# COMPACT_ATOMS: atom_id res chain seq x y z
N MET A 1 -20.72 -17.38 -47.76
CA MET A 1 -19.25 -17.37 -47.65
C MET A 1 -18.94 -16.24 -46.68
N THR A 2 -18.90 -16.60 -45.40
CA THR A 2 -18.76 -15.72 -44.24
C THR A 2 -17.29 -15.48 -43.90
N ASP A 3 -17.06 -14.60 -42.92
CA ASP A 3 -15.80 -14.23 -42.20
C ASP A 3 -15.13 -12.97 -42.80
N GLU A 4 -15.35 -11.73 -42.33
CA GLU A 4 -15.34 -11.15 -40.98
C GLU A 4 -14.06 -11.46 -40.17
N ARG A 5 -13.06 -10.59 -40.33
CA ARG A 5 -11.93 -10.46 -39.40
C ARG A 5 -11.65 -8.98 -39.12
N ASP A 6 -12.53 -8.37 -38.34
CA ASP A 6 -12.16 -7.24 -37.51
C ASP A 6 -11.26 -7.78 -36.40
N ALA A 7 -9.98 -7.44 -36.49
CA ALA A 7 -8.99 -7.81 -35.50
C ALA A 7 -9.16 -6.90 -34.27
N LEU A 8 -9.67 -7.52 -33.20
CA LEU A 8 -9.28 -7.29 -31.80
C LEU A 8 -9.14 -5.82 -31.40
N ASP A 9 -10.28 -5.19 -31.13
CA ASP A 9 -10.38 -4.17 -30.10
C ASP A 9 -9.90 -4.81 -28.79
N GLY A 10 -8.69 -4.42 -28.38
CA GLY A 10 -8.18 -4.67 -27.04
C GLY A 10 -9.02 -3.85 -26.09
N SER A 11 -10.15 -4.45 -25.66
CA SER A 11 -11.06 -3.91 -24.67
C SER A 11 -10.28 -3.68 -23.37
N ALA A 12 -9.65 -2.50 -23.26
CA ALA A 12 -9.29 -1.92 -22.00
C ALA A 12 -10.58 -1.88 -21.18
N VAL A 13 -10.62 -2.67 -20.12
CA VAL A 13 -11.70 -2.60 -19.14
C VAL A 13 -11.75 -1.12 -18.73
N PRO A 14 -12.88 -0.42 -18.92
CA PRO A 14 -12.95 0.97 -18.53
C PRO A 14 -12.65 1.02 -17.04
N ALA A 15 -11.63 1.78 -16.66
CA ALA A 15 -11.40 2.11 -15.27
C ALA A 15 -12.67 2.81 -14.78
N VAL A 16 -13.55 2.06 -14.13
CA VAL A 16 -14.56 2.66 -13.26
C VAL A 16 -13.72 3.46 -12.30
N ALA A 17 -13.78 4.79 -12.41
CA ALA A 17 -13.19 5.68 -11.43
C ALA A 17 -13.77 5.27 -10.08
N ALA A 18 -12.98 4.51 -9.32
CA ALA A 18 -13.33 4.18 -7.97
C ALA A 18 -13.53 5.53 -7.27
N VAL A 19 -14.72 5.75 -6.71
CA VAL A 19 -14.99 6.95 -5.93
C VAL A 19 -13.87 7.06 -4.89
N PRO A 20 -13.16 8.20 -4.81
CA PRO A 20 -12.09 8.39 -3.84
C PRO A 20 -12.55 7.95 -2.45
N VAL A 21 -11.79 7.06 -1.83
CA VAL A 21 -12.09 6.58 -0.48
C VAL A 21 -11.50 7.59 0.50
N ASP A 22 -12.30 8.00 1.49
CA ASP A 22 -11.80 8.87 2.56
C ASP A 22 -10.80 8.11 3.44
N LEU A 23 -9.55 8.58 3.45
CA LEU A 23 -8.45 7.97 4.20
C LEU A 23 -8.34 8.51 5.64
N GLU A 24 -9.01 9.63 5.97
CA GLU A 24 -8.94 10.26 7.29
C GLU A 24 -9.31 9.31 8.44
N PRO A 25 -10.41 8.53 8.34
CA PRO A 25 -10.78 7.62 9.43
C PRO A 25 -9.75 6.52 9.67
N ALA A 26 -9.10 6.01 8.62
CA ALA A 26 -8.06 4.99 8.74
C ALA A 26 -6.77 5.56 9.34
N ALA A 27 -6.34 6.74 8.87
CA ALA A 27 -5.18 7.42 9.40
C ALA A 27 -5.36 7.81 10.88
N ARG A 28 -6.57 8.25 11.25
CA ARG A 28 -6.92 8.58 12.65
C ARG A 28 -6.92 7.37 13.57
N GLU A 29 -7.47 6.24 13.13
CA GLU A 29 -7.43 4.98 13.89
C GLU A 29 -5.98 4.53 14.14
N LEU A 30 -5.15 4.50 13.09
CA LEU A 30 -3.74 4.14 13.23
C LEU A 30 -2.99 5.12 14.14
N ALA A 31 -3.24 6.43 14.01
CA ALA A 31 -2.65 7.43 14.88
C ALA A 31 -3.06 7.28 16.36
N ALA A 32 -4.28 6.80 16.64
CA ALA A 32 -4.72 6.50 17.99
C ALA A 32 -3.98 5.28 18.56
N LEU A 33 -3.83 4.22 17.77
CA LEU A 33 -3.06 3.03 18.14
C LEU A 33 -1.60 3.35 18.43
N VAL A 34 -0.96 4.17 17.59
CA VAL A 34 0.42 4.64 17.81
C VAL A 34 0.53 5.34 19.17
N ARG A 35 -0.37 6.27 19.49
CA ARG A 35 -0.36 6.94 20.80
C ARG A 35 -0.53 5.98 21.98
N GLY A 36 -1.26 4.88 21.78
CA GLY A 36 -1.51 3.86 22.80
C GLY A 36 -0.36 2.88 23.03
N VAL A 37 0.69 2.90 22.18
CA VAL A 37 1.84 2.00 22.34
C VAL A 37 2.63 2.37 23.60
N ARG A 38 2.87 1.37 24.46
CA ARG A 38 3.72 1.48 25.64
C ARG A 38 5.18 1.27 25.26
N GLU A 39 6.10 1.94 25.96
CA GLU A 39 7.55 1.78 25.75
C GLU A 39 7.99 0.32 25.83
N GLU A 40 7.44 -0.44 26.79
CA GLU A 40 7.87 -1.81 27.05
C GLU A 40 7.48 -2.79 25.92
N ALA A 41 6.53 -2.40 25.07
CA ALA A 41 6.07 -3.22 23.95
C ALA A 41 6.90 -3.01 22.68
N LEU A 42 7.87 -2.09 22.68
CA LEU A 42 8.62 -1.74 21.47
C LEU A 42 9.42 -2.92 20.87
N GLU A 43 9.86 -3.85 21.71
CA GLU A 43 10.61 -5.04 21.28
C GLU A 43 9.70 -6.28 21.09
N ASP A 44 8.38 -6.14 21.29
CA ASP A 44 7.43 -7.24 21.09
C ASP A 44 7.34 -7.58 19.59
N PRO A 45 7.15 -8.88 19.24
CA PRO A 45 6.96 -9.29 17.86
C PRO A 45 5.61 -8.82 17.32
N THR A 46 5.56 -8.58 16.00
CA THR A 46 4.30 -8.31 15.29
C THR A 46 3.83 -9.55 14.50
N PRO A 47 2.57 -9.60 14.02
CA PRO A 47 2.13 -10.65 13.10
C PRO A 47 2.98 -10.72 11.81
N CYS A 48 3.57 -9.60 11.39
CA CYS A 48 4.63 -9.58 10.38
C CYS A 48 5.94 -10.05 11.03
N GLU A 49 6.35 -11.30 10.76
CA GLU A 49 7.54 -11.92 11.39
C GLU A 49 8.86 -11.15 11.20
N LYS A 50 8.89 -10.20 10.26
CA LYS A 50 10.05 -9.35 9.97
C LYS A 50 10.17 -8.14 10.91
N TYR A 51 9.12 -7.77 11.63
CA TYR A 51 9.06 -6.53 12.41
C TYR A 51 8.80 -6.77 13.89
N THR A 52 9.59 -6.09 14.72
CA THR A 52 9.20 -5.71 16.07
C THR A 52 8.20 -4.54 16.02
N VAL A 53 7.53 -4.22 17.12
CA VAL A 53 6.68 -3.01 17.20
C VAL A 53 7.48 -1.75 16.86
N ARG A 54 8.74 -1.64 17.30
CA ARG A 54 9.63 -0.53 16.95
C ARG A 54 9.84 -0.42 15.44
N ASP A 55 10.08 -1.55 14.78
CA ASP A 55 10.28 -1.58 13.33
C ASP A 55 8.99 -1.22 12.58
N LEU A 56 7.85 -1.71 13.06
CA LEU A 56 6.55 -1.36 12.51
C LEU A 56 6.25 0.15 12.66
N LEU A 57 6.51 0.75 13.83
CA LEU A 57 6.33 2.19 14.03
C LEU A 57 7.23 3.02 13.10
N ARG A 58 8.46 2.57 12.88
CA ARG A 58 9.39 3.20 11.95
C ARG A 58 8.88 3.08 10.51
N HIS A 59 8.43 1.89 10.12
CA HIS A 59 7.85 1.63 8.82
C HIS A 59 6.64 2.54 8.54
N ILE A 60 5.72 2.65 9.51
CA ILE A 60 4.58 3.56 9.46
C ILE A 60 5.04 5.03 9.31
N ALA A 61 6.08 5.42 10.01
CA ALA A 61 6.63 6.77 9.93
C ALA A 61 7.21 7.10 8.54
N GLU A 62 7.78 6.11 7.85
CA GLU A 62 8.37 6.24 6.52
C GLU A 62 7.31 6.18 5.42
N LEU A 63 6.40 5.20 5.46
CA LEU A 63 5.33 5.07 4.48
C LEU A 63 4.43 6.32 4.47
N ALA A 64 4.17 6.92 5.64
CA ALA A 64 3.34 8.13 5.72
C ALA A 64 3.96 9.30 4.95
N VAL A 65 5.29 9.41 4.94
CA VAL A 65 6.00 10.43 4.16
C VAL A 65 5.97 10.08 2.67
N GLY A 66 6.32 8.84 2.31
CA GLY A 66 6.39 8.40 0.91
C GLY A 66 5.04 8.51 0.20
N LEU A 67 3.97 8.02 0.83
CA LEU A 67 2.62 8.04 0.26
C LEU A 67 2.01 9.44 0.23
N ARG A 68 2.44 10.34 1.12
CA ARG A 68 2.10 11.77 1.03
C ARG A 68 2.75 12.41 -0.18
N VAL A 69 4.03 12.14 -0.42
CA VAL A 69 4.75 12.64 -1.61
C VAL A 69 4.09 12.11 -2.90
N ALA A 70 3.68 10.84 -2.91
CA ALA A 70 2.94 10.24 -4.02
C ALA A 70 1.60 10.97 -4.28
N ALA A 71 0.84 11.32 -3.24
CA ALA A 71 -0.39 12.10 -3.38
C ALA A 71 -0.14 13.50 -3.97
N LEU A 72 0.95 14.15 -3.55
CA LEU A 72 1.34 15.48 -4.04
C LEU A 72 1.96 15.46 -5.44
N LYS A 73 2.27 14.29 -5.99
CA LYS A 73 2.96 14.11 -7.28
C LYS A 73 4.29 14.86 -7.35
N ASP A 74 4.97 15.01 -6.22
CA ASP A 74 6.28 15.64 -6.14
C ASP A 74 7.36 14.61 -6.49
N LEU A 75 7.39 14.22 -7.78
CA LEU A 75 8.23 13.15 -8.35
C LEU A 75 9.70 13.55 -8.51
N GLY A 76 10.28 14.15 -7.47
CA GLY A 76 11.70 14.54 -7.41
C GLY A 76 12.63 13.42 -6.94
N PRO A 77 13.96 13.69 -6.85
CA PRO A 77 14.93 12.76 -6.30
C PRO A 77 14.60 12.46 -4.82
N GLY A 78 13.88 11.36 -4.58
CA GLY A 78 13.35 10.99 -3.26
C GLY A 78 12.15 10.04 -3.31
N THR A 79 11.38 10.04 -4.41
CA THR A 79 10.23 9.14 -4.62
C THR A 79 10.60 7.69 -4.94
N GLU A 80 11.87 7.47 -5.29
CA GLU A 80 12.44 6.15 -5.57
C GLU A 80 12.70 5.34 -4.29
N ARG A 81 12.62 5.95 -3.10
CA ARG A 81 12.97 5.25 -1.86
C ARG A 81 11.83 4.36 -1.37
N THR A 82 12.10 3.07 -1.28
CA THR A 82 11.20 2.08 -0.67
C THR A 82 11.08 2.32 0.85
N PRO A 83 9.87 2.38 1.42
CA PRO A 83 9.68 2.39 2.88
C PRO A 83 10.42 1.22 3.55
N GLY A 84 11.07 1.47 4.69
CA GLY A 84 11.94 0.54 5.41
C GLY A 84 13.43 0.64 5.06
N THR A 85 13.80 1.47 4.07
CA THR A 85 15.21 1.70 3.69
C THR A 85 15.73 3.07 4.11
N ALA A 86 14.86 3.91 4.72
CA ALA A 86 15.07 5.35 4.75
C ALA A 86 15.38 5.94 6.13
N MET A 87 14.81 5.40 7.21
CA MET A 87 15.14 5.81 8.57
C MET A 87 15.95 4.70 9.25
N GLU A 88 17.13 5.06 9.75
CA GLU A 88 17.94 4.14 10.55
C GLU A 88 17.34 3.93 11.94
N GLU A 89 16.58 4.90 12.46
CA GLU A 89 16.05 4.89 13.83
C GLU A 89 14.62 5.47 13.92
N LEU A 90 13.84 4.97 14.90
CA LEU A 90 12.54 5.52 15.28
C LEU A 90 12.76 6.89 15.98
N PRO A 91 12.03 7.97 15.62
CA PRO A 91 12.19 9.28 16.26
C PRO A 91 11.91 9.19 17.76
N PRO A 92 12.65 9.92 18.62
CA PRO A 92 12.41 9.88 20.06
C PRO A 92 11.00 10.39 20.46
N ASP A 93 10.42 11.27 19.65
CA ASP A 93 9.09 11.85 19.76
C ASP A 93 8.05 11.11 18.88
N TRP A 94 8.25 9.81 18.63
CA TRP A 94 7.41 9.03 17.72
C TRP A 94 5.90 9.07 18.05
N ARG A 95 5.54 9.23 19.32
CA ARG A 95 4.14 9.36 19.76
C ARG A 95 3.46 10.63 19.24
N GLU A 96 4.22 11.69 18.97
CA GLU A 96 3.72 12.90 18.32
C GLU A 96 4.01 12.91 16.81
N ALA A 97 5.23 12.57 16.42
CA ALA A 97 5.71 12.69 15.05
C ALA A 97 4.97 11.76 14.08
N VAL A 98 4.71 10.50 14.46
CA VAL A 98 4.04 9.55 13.57
C VAL A 98 2.57 9.93 13.35
N PRO A 99 1.76 10.22 14.39
CA PRO A 99 0.42 10.75 14.19
C PRO A 99 0.34 12.04 13.36
N HIS A 100 1.32 12.93 13.50
CA HIS A 100 1.38 14.14 12.69
C HIS A 100 1.54 13.81 11.20
N ARG A 101 2.49 12.93 10.85
CA ARG A 101 2.71 12.48 9.47
C ARG A 101 1.49 11.78 8.89
N LEU A 102 0.79 10.95 9.68
CA LEU A 102 -0.45 10.29 9.26
C LEU A 102 -1.56 11.31 8.95
N ALA A 103 -1.66 12.39 9.73
CA ALA A 103 -2.60 13.48 9.44
C ALA A 103 -2.24 14.23 8.16
N GLU A 104 -0.96 14.50 7.91
CA GLU A 104 -0.51 15.12 6.66
C GLU A 104 -0.74 14.23 5.43
N LEU A 105 -0.55 12.92 5.58
CA LEU A 105 -0.87 11.92 4.56
C LEU A 105 -2.36 11.97 4.19
N ALA A 106 -3.25 11.86 5.19
CA ALA A 106 -4.69 11.90 4.96
C ALA A 106 -5.14 13.23 4.32
N ALA A 107 -4.55 14.35 4.76
CA ALA A 107 -4.83 15.65 4.18
C ALA A 107 -4.44 15.72 2.70
N ALA A 108 -3.29 15.16 2.30
CA ALA A 108 -2.86 15.13 0.90
C ALA A 108 -3.80 14.30 0.02
N TRP A 109 -4.26 13.14 0.50
CA TRP A 109 -5.20 12.28 -0.21
C TRP A 109 -6.64 12.76 -0.22
N SER A 110 -6.97 13.80 0.56
CA SER A 110 -8.29 14.45 0.52
C SER A 110 -8.51 15.32 -0.72
N ASP A 111 -7.44 15.69 -1.44
CA ASP A 111 -7.53 16.38 -2.73
C ASP A 111 -7.89 15.36 -3.83
N PRO A 112 -9.00 15.55 -4.56
CA PRO A 112 -9.36 14.68 -5.70
C PRO A 112 -8.24 14.54 -6.74
N ALA A 113 -7.41 15.57 -6.92
CA ALA A 113 -6.29 15.55 -7.86
C ALA A 113 -5.22 14.49 -7.51
N ALA A 114 -5.15 14.03 -6.25
CA ALA A 114 -4.25 12.96 -5.83
C ALA A 114 -4.62 11.60 -6.45
N TRP A 115 -5.90 11.39 -6.76
CA TRP A 115 -6.44 10.14 -7.29
C TRP A 115 -6.34 10.04 -8.82
N GLU A 116 -6.01 11.15 -9.49
CA GLU A 116 -5.96 11.26 -10.93
C GLU A 116 -4.54 11.04 -11.49
N GLY A 117 -4.45 10.50 -12.71
CA GLY A 117 -3.18 10.37 -13.42
C GLY A 117 -2.22 9.36 -12.81
N THR A 118 -0.93 9.52 -13.08
CA THR A 118 0.15 8.61 -12.66
C THR A 118 0.94 9.21 -11.50
N THR A 119 1.38 8.36 -10.59
CA THR A 119 2.28 8.70 -9.49
C THR A 119 3.33 7.61 -9.27
N GLN A 120 4.24 7.82 -8.33
CA GLN A 120 5.24 6.84 -7.93
C GLN A 120 5.29 6.69 -6.41
N ALA A 121 5.42 5.46 -5.95
CA ALA A 121 5.65 5.12 -4.55
C ALA A 121 6.67 3.96 -4.46
N GLY A 122 7.74 4.15 -3.69
CA GLY A 122 8.74 3.10 -3.47
C GLY A 122 9.44 2.60 -4.74
N GLY A 123 9.59 3.46 -5.75
CA GLY A 123 10.15 3.10 -7.06
C GLY A 123 9.16 2.42 -8.03
N VAL A 124 7.92 2.19 -7.61
CA VAL A 124 6.86 1.61 -8.45
C VAL A 124 6.01 2.75 -9.04
N THR A 125 5.73 2.67 -10.33
CA THR A 125 4.82 3.60 -11.02
C THR A 125 3.41 3.01 -11.00
N LEU A 126 2.43 3.79 -10.53
CA LEU A 126 1.03 3.39 -10.33
C LEU A 126 0.10 4.50 -10.81
N SER A 127 -1.17 4.17 -11.08
CA SER A 127 -2.19 5.22 -11.14
C SER A 127 -2.42 5.83 -9.74
N GLY A 128 -2.88 7.07 -9.69
CA GLY A 128 -3.27 7.71 -8.42
C GLY A 128 -4.36 6.92 -7.69
N THR A 129 -5.27 6.29 -8.43
CA THR A 129 -6.31 5.42 -7.87
C THR A 129 -5.72 4.17 -7.20
N GLU A 130 -4.83 3.46 -7.88
CA GLU A 130 -4.15 2.30 -7.28
C GLU A 130 -3.30 2.70 -6.08
N CYS A 131 -2.56 3.81 -6.17
CA CYS A 131 -1.75 4.30 -5.05
C CYS A 131 -2.59 4.73 -3.84
N GLY A 132 -3.78 5.29 -4.07
CA GLY A 132 -4.74 5.62 -3.01
C GLY A 132 -5.31 4.37 -2.32
N LEU A 133 -5.60 3.32 -3.09
CA LEU A 133 -6.02 2.02 -2.55
C LEU A 133 -4.89 1.32 -1.78
N VAL A 134 -3.65 1.36 -2.28
CA VAL A 134 -2.47 0.89 -1.54
C VAL A 134 -2.31 1.66 -0.24
N THR A 135 -2.48 2.98 -0.26
CA THR A 135 -2.42 3.79 0.97
C THR A 135 -3.48 3.35 1.98
N LEU A 136 -4.69 3.04 1.54
CA LEU A 136 -5.74 2.51 2.42
C LEU A 136 -5.37 1.15 3.01
N ASP A 137 -4.83 0.24 2.20
CA ASP A 137 -4.35 -1.08 2.63
C ASP A 137 -3.29 -0.96 3.72
N GLU A 138 -2.25 -0.17 3.47
CA GLU A 138 -1.15 0.11 4.40
C GLU A 138 -1.67 0.64 5.77
N LEU A 139 -2.63 1.57 5.75
CA LEU A 139 -3.22 2.12 6.98
C LEU A 139 -4.03 1.06 7.76
N VAL A 140 -4.78 0.21 7.07
CA VAL A 140 -5.65 -0.80 7.69
C VAL A 140 -4.84 -1.99 8.20
N VAL A 141 -3.97 -2.55 7.37
CA VAL A 141 -3.16 -3.73 7.71
C VAL A 141 -2.22 -3.40 8.87
N HIS A 142 -1.50 -2.29 8.81
CA HIS A 142 -0.58 -1.94 9.89
C HIS A 142 -1.28 -1.44 11.16
N GLY A 143 -2.50 -0.89 11.04
CA GLY A 143 -3.38 -0.67 12.19
C GLY A 143 -3.71 -1.99 12.89
N TRP A 144 -4.08 -3.02 12.12
CA TRP A 144 -4.36 -4.33 12.67
C TRP A 144 -3.11 -4.99 13.28
N ASP A 145 -1.95 -4.94 12.60
CA ASP A 145 -0.68 -5.48 13.10
C ASP A 145 -0.29 -4.86 14.44
N LEU A 146 -0.34 -3.53 14.51
CA LEU A 146 0.05 -2.79 15.70
C LEU A 146 -0.90 -3.07 16.86
N ALA A 147 -2.21 -3.08 16.61
CA ALA A 147 -3.19 -3.41 17.62
C ALA A 147 -3.01 -4.84 18.15
N ARG A 148 -2.71 -5.79 17.26
CA ARG A 148 -2.48 -7.19 17.64
C ARG A 148 -1.23 -7.35 18.49
N ALA A 149 -0.12 -6.74 18.08
CA ALA A 149 1.14 -6.80 18.80
C ALA A 149 1.07 -6.14 20.19
N THR A 150 0.27 -5.08 20.34
CA THR A 150 0.19 -4.28 21.57
C THR A 150 -1.03 -4.57 22.44
N GLY A 151 -1.87 -5.52 22.05
CA GLY A 151 -3.09 -5.89 22.77
C GLY A 151 -4.20 -4.83 22.75
N GLN A 152 -4.14 -3.89 21.80
CA GLN A 152 -5.16 -2.86 21.62
C GLN A 152 -6.34 -3.39 20.79
N ALA A 153 -7.48 -2.70 20.87
CA ALA A 153 -8.62 -2.95 19.98
C ALA A 153 -8.40 -2.24 18.65
N PHE A 154 -8.85 -2.85 17.55
CA PHE A 154 -8.80 -2.27 16.21
C PHE A 154 -10.18 -2.31 15.57
N HIS A 155 -10.58 -1.19 14.94
CA HIS A 155 -11.83 -1.11 14.20
C HIS A 155 -11.61 -0.51 12.82
N SER A 156 -12.07 -1.22 11.79
CA SER A 156 -12.22 -0.70 10.43
C SER A 156 -13.65 -0.96 9.97
N ASP A 157 -14.20 -0.02 9.19
CA ASP A 157 -15.54 -0.23 8.63
C ASP A 157 -15.49 -1.18 7.44
N GLU A 158 -16.65 -1.79 7.19
CA GLU A 158 -16.82 -2.79 6.14
C GLU A 158 -16.48 -2.25 4.74
N THR A 159 -16.70 -0.95 4.49
CA THR A 159 -16.39 -0.36 3.18
C THR A 159 -14.89 -0.33 2.94
N ARG A 160 -14.10 0.09 3.94
CA ARG A 160 -12.63 0.05 3.87
C ARG A 160 -12.12 -1.38 3.76
N LEU A 161 -12.65 -2.31 4.55
CA LEU A 161 -12.23 -3.72 4.49
C LEU A 161 -12.50 -4.35 3.11
N ARG A 162 -13.65 -4.05 2.48
CA ARG A 162 -13.94 -4.52 1.12
C ARG A 162 -13.01 -3.92 0.08
N ALA A 163 -12.66 -2.63 0.20
CA ALA A 163 -11.75 -1.98 -0.73
C ALA A 163 -10.34 -2.61 -0.65
N VAL A 164 -9.84 -2.82 0.57
CA VAL A 164 -8.57 -3.52 0.83
C VAL A 164 -8.59 -4.95 0.30
N HIS A 165 -9.65 -5.71 0.60
CA HIS A 165 -9.79 -7.07 0.10
C HIS A 165 -9.82 -7.12 -1.44
N GLY A 166 -10.51 -6.18 -2.09
CA GLY A 166 -10.58 -6.09 -3.56
C GLY A 166 -9.21 -5.83 -4.19
N LEU A 167 -8.41 -4.93 -3.59
CA LEU A 167 -7.04 -4.65 -4.02
C LEU A 167 -6.17 -5.91 -3.95
N LEU A 168 -6.17 -6.59 -2.81
CA LEU A 168 -5.35 -7.79 -2.58
C LEU A 168 -5.78 -8.96 -3.48
N ALA A 169 -7.08 -9.15 -3.70
CA ALA A 169 -7.60 -10.17 -4.61
C ALA A 169 -7.17 -9.92 -6.06
N GLY A 170 -7.29 -8.67 -6.55
CA GLY A 170 -6.85 -8.32 -7.89
C GLY A 170 -5.34 -8.50 -8.10
N ALA A 171 -4.53 -8.20 -7.08
CA ALA A 171 -3.09 -8.44 -7.11
C ALA A 171 -2.73 -9.94 -7.19
N ALA A 172 -3.49 -10.79 -6.48
CA ALA A 172 -3.30 -12.24 -6.53
C ALA A 172 -3.66 -12.82 -7.91
N GLU A 173 -4.75 -12.34 -8.51
CA GLU A 173 -5.19 -12.75 -9.85
C GLU A 173 -4.21 -12.28 -10.95
N GLY A 174 -3.71 -11.04 -10.87
CA GLY A 174 -2.71 -10.51 -11.79
C GLY A 174 -1.32 -11.14 -11.66
N GLY A 175 -1.04 -11.82 -10.53
CA GLY A 175 0.17 -12.60 -10.31
C GLY A 175 0.20 -13.94 -11.05
N GLU A 176 -0.94 -14.43 -11.56
CA GLU A 176 -1.02 -15.72 -12.26
C GLU A 176 -0.75 -15.61 -13.78
N GLU A 177 -0.82 -14.43 -14.40
CA GLU A 177 -0.59 -14.24 -15.85
C GLU A 177 0.90 -14.17 -16.26
N GLY A 178 1.84 -14.34 -15.32
CA GLY A 178 3.28 -14.37 -15.59
C GLY A 178 3.89 -15.77 -15.79
N GLY A 179 3.08 -16.84 -15.75
CA GLY A 179 3.61 -18.21 -15.62
C GLY A 179 2.93 -19.26 -16.50
N ALA A 180 3.21 -19.26 -17.82
CA ALA A 180 3.21 -20.42 -18.74
C ALA A 180 3.46 -19.89 -20.16
N ASP A 181 4.21 -20.48 -21.10
CA ASP A 181 4.94 -21.73 -21.29
C ASP A 181 5.70 -21.59 -22.64
N GLY A 182 6.71 -22.41 -22.89
CA GLY A 182 7.21 -22.72 -24.24
C GLY A 182 8.74 -22.75 -24.35
N GLY A 183 9.42 -23.88 -24.48
CA GLY A 183 8.88 -25.20 -24.74
C GLY A 183 9.94 -26.30 -24.67
N ALA A 184 9.43 -27.52 -24.59
CA ALA A 184 10.17 -28.72 -24.88
C ALA A 184 10.47 -28.81 -26.38
N ASP A 185 11.74 -29.03 -26.72
CA ASP A 185 12.18 -29.73 -27.93
C ASP A 185 13.38 -30.58 -27.46
N GLY A 186 13.24 -31.90 -27.32
CA GLY A 186 13.21 -32.78 -28.48
C GLY A 186 14.66 -33.21 -28.77
N GLY A 187 15.13 -34.23 -28.06
CA GLY A 187 16.38 -34.89 -28.42
C GLY A 187 16.26 -35.54 -29.81
N PRO A 188 17.39 -35.86 -30.44
CA PRO A 188 17.48 -37.19 -31.01
C PRO A 188 18.77 -37.92 -30.64
N ASP A 189 18.63 -39.24 -30.61
CA ASP A 189 19.69 -40.24 -30.60
C ASP A 189 20.70 -40.09 -31.76
N GLY A 190 21.93 -40.54 -31.52
CA GLY A 190 22.72 -41.31 -32.50
C GLY A 190 23.90 -40.58 -33.17
N GLY A 191 25.12 -41.04 -32.85
CA GLY A 191 26.36 -40.71 -33.56
C GLY A 191 27.62 -40.93 -32.73
#